data_AF-A0A257MYW1-F1
#
_entry.id   AF-A0A257MYW1-F1
#
_cell.length_a   1.000
_cell.length_b   1.000
_cell.length_c   1.000
_cell.angle_alpha   90.00
_cell.angle_beta   90.00
_cell.angle_gamma   90.00
#
_symmetry.space_group_name_H-M   'P 1'
#
loop_
_entity.id
_entity.type
_entity.pdbx_description
1 polymer ?
#
loop_
_entity_poly.entity_id
_entity_poly.type
_entity_poly.pdbx_seq_one_letter_code
_entity_poly.pdbx_strand_id
1 'polypeptide(L)' 'MRTIELVNNDTEVLTVEKFMSLTEREKSKIQSVKIIPPSLDNDDFGKIHVKYKVSTYRVAGIN' A
#
# COMPACT_ATOMS: atom_id res chain seq x y z
N MET A 1 9.39 -23.88 -16.14
CA MET A 1 8.91 -22.48 -16.19
C MET A 1 8.56 -22.08 -14.77
N ARG A 2 9.27 -21.12 -14.16
CA ARG A 2 8.97 -20.63 -12.81
C ARG A 2 8.12 -19.37 -12.96
N THR A 3 6.83 -19.49 -12.67
CA THR A 3 5.93 -18.33 -12.67
C THR A 3 5.94 -17.74 -11.26
N ILE A 4 6.42 -16.50 -11.14
CA ILE A 4 6.35 -15.73 -9.90
C ILE A 4 5.09 -14.88 -10.00
N GLU A 5 4.02 -15.27 -9.31
CA GLU A 5 2.83 -14.43 -9.18
C GLU A 5 3.00 -13.52 -7.96
N LEU A 6 3.34 -12.27 -8.24
CA LEU A 6 3.49 -11.22 -7.25
C LEU A 6 2.14 -10.50 -7.12
N VAL A 7 1.25 -11.01 -6.28
CA VAL A 7 0.05 -10.27 -5.88
C VAL A 7 0.41 -9.39 -4.69
N ASN A 8 1.18 -8.34 -4.95
CA ASN A 8 1.40 -7.26 -4.00
C ASN A 8 0.41 -6.16 -4.32
N ASN A 9 -0.67 -6.05 -3.53
CA ASN A 9 -1.39 -4.79 -3.47
C ASN A 9 -0.51 -3.79 -2.69
N ASP A 10 0.39 -3.13 -3.41
CA ASP A 10 1.33 -2.13 -2.88
C ASP A 10 0.61 -0.89 -2.34
N THR A 11 -0.71 -0.80 -2.52
CA THR A 11 -1.55 0.33 -2.15
C THR A 11 -2.83 -0.11 -1.47
N GLU A 12 -3.25 0.66 -0.47
CA GLU A 12 -4.48 0.46 0.28
C GLU A 12 -5.14 1.82 0.57
N VAL A 13 -6.48 1.85 0.62
CA VAL A 13 -7.25 3.02 1.06
C VAL A 13 -7.77 2.76 2.47
N LEU A 14 -7.41 3.61 3.42
CA LEU A 14 -7.76 3.50 4.83
C LEU A 14 -8.67 4.65 5.26
N THR A 15 -9.60 4.37 6.18
CA THR A 15 -10.22 5.45 6.96
C THR A 15 -9.18 6.11 7.86
N VAL A 16 -9.46 7.36 8.29
CA VAL A 16 -8.58 8.08 9.21
C VAL A 16 -8.40 7.30 10.52
N GLU A 17 -9.48 6.75 11.07
CA GLU A 17 -9.46 5.95 12.30
C GLU A 17 -8.54 4.73 12.16
N LYS A 18 -8.65 4.01 11.03
CA LYS A 18 -7.82 2.84 10.76
C LYS A 18 -6.35 3.21 10.62
N PHE A 19 -6.05 4.29 9.90
CA PHE A 19 -4.68 4.81 9.78
C PHE A 19 -4.09 5.19 11.14
N MET A 20 -4.87 5.85 11.99
CA MET A 20 -4.42 6.25 13.33
C MET A 20 -4.21 5.05 14.26
N SER A 21 -4.96 3.96 14.05
CA SER A 21 -4.81 2.70 14.79
C SER A 21 -3.59 1.86 14.39
N LEU A 22 -2.88 2.22 13.31
CA LEU A 22 -1.70 1.48 12.87
C LEU A 22 -0.59 1.54 13.94
N THR A 23 0.01 0.39 14.19
CA THR A 23 1.20 0.28 15.05
C THR A 23 2.40 0.95 14.39
N GLU A 24 3.39 1.35 15.19
CA GLU A 24 4.66 1.89 14.68
C GLU A 24 5.36 0.92 13.72
N ARG A 25 5.24 -0.40 13.98
CA ARG A 25 5.76 -1.44 13.09
C ARG A 25 5.07 -1.42 11.72
N GLU A 26 3.77 -1.20 11.67
CA GLU A 26 3.03 -1.11 10.41
C GLU A 26 3.33 0.18 9.67
N LYS A 27 3.36 1.32 10.38
CA LYS A 27 3.75 2.62 9.80
C LYS A 27 5.16 2.58 9.22
N SER A 28 6.09 1.84 9.83
CA SER A 28 7.46 1.70 9.30
C SER A 28 7.53 1.09 7.89
N LYS A 29 6.50 0.34 7.49
CA LYS A 29 6.38 -0.29 6.16
C LYS A 29 5.77 0.65 5.12
N ILE A 30 5.25 1.81 5.52
CA ILE A 30 4.65 2.78 4.60
C ILE A 30 5.76 3.52 3.84
N GLN A 31 5.59 3.62 2.52
CA GLN A 31 6.44 4.42 1.64
C GLN A 31 5.91 5.84 1.48
N SER A 32 4.60 6.00 1.26
CA SER A 32 3.98 7.31 1.09
C SER A 32 2.52 7.30 1.52
N VAL A 33 2.03 8.47 1.94
CA VAL A 33 0.65 8.70 2.38
C VAL A 33 0.09 9.90 1.60
N LYS A 34 -1.15 9.78 1.12
CA LYS A 34 -1.88 10.88 0.49
C LYS A 34 -3.33 10.90 0.98
N ILE A 35 -3.87 12.09 1.23
CA ILE A 35 -5.29 12.28 1.49
C ILE A 35 -6.01 12.31 0.13
N ILE A 36 -7.11 11.57 0.01
CA ILE A 36 -7.90 11.52 -1.21
C ILE A 36 -8.76 12.79 -1.28
N PRO A 37 -8.59 13.64 -2.32
CA PRO A 37 -9.38 14.85 -2.51
C PRO A 37 -10.81 14.51 -2.95
N PRO A 38 -11.76 15.46 -2.88
CA PRO A 38 -13.13 15.20 -3.28
C PRO A 38 -13.20 15.07 -4.81
N SER A 39 -13.93 14.07 -5.31
CA SER A 39 -14.24 13.93 -6.73
C SER A 39 -15.63 13.39 -6.93
N LEU A 40 -16.28 13.76 -8.03
CA LEU A 40 -17.67 13.37 -8.33
C LEU A 40 -17.86 11.85 -8.49
N ASP A 41 -16.80 11.11 -8.83
CA ASP A 41 -16.86 9.67 -9.15
C ASP A 41 -16.16 8.79 -8.08
N ASN A 42 -15.89 9.31 -6.87
CA ASN A 42 -15.18 8.55 -5.84
C ASN A 42 -15.73 8.79 -4.43
N ASP A 43 -16.21 7.73 -3.80
CA ASP A 43 -16.73 7.71 -2.42
C ASP A 43 -15.63 7.65 -1.35
N ASP A 44 -14.35 7.59 -1.75
CA ASP A 44 -13.20 7.54 -0.85
C ASP A 44 -12.67 8.93 -0.47
N PHE A 45 -13.41 10.00 -0.76
CA PHE A 45 -13.03 11.35 -0.31
C PHE A 45 -12.76 11.39 1.19
N GLY A 46 -11.66 12.05 1.58
CA GLY A 46 -11.27 12.20 2.99
C GLY A 46 -10.62 10.95 3.59
N LYS A 47 -10.59 9.83 2.86
CA LYS A 47 -9.79 8.65 3.23
C LYS A 47 -8.33 8.85 2.86
N ILE A 48 -7.50 7.94 3.36
CA ILE A 48 -6.05 7.99 3.26
C ILE A 48 -5.59 6.89 2.32
N HIS A 49 -4.99 7.27 1.20
CA HIS A 49 -4.30 6.35 0.31
C HIS A 49 -2.88 6.11 0.85
N VAL A 50 -2.61 4.87 1.22
CA VAL A 50 -1.33 4.40 1.74
C VAL A 50 -0.64 3.57 0.67
N LYS A 51 0.62 3.89 0.38
CA LYS A 51 1.50 3.05 -0.43
C LYS A 51 2.53 2.40 0.47
N TYR A 52 2.65 1.08 0.43
CA TYR A 52 3.62 0.31 1.19
C TYR A 52 4.95 0.18 0.43
N LYS A 53 6.03 -0.06 1.18
CA LYS A 53 7.34 -0.40 0.60
C LYS A 53 7.22 -1.78 -0.05
N VAL A 54 7.42 -1.85 -1.36
CA VAL A 54 7.44 -3.14 -2.09
C VAL A 54 8.58 -3.99 -1.54
N SER A 55 8.29 -5.23 -1.16
CA SER A 55 9.32 -6.23 -0.85
C SER A 55 10.13 -6.49 -2.12
N THR A 56 11.38 -6.06 -2.16
CA THR A 56 12.29 -6.37 -3.27
C THR A 56 12.63 -7.88 -3.24
N TYR A 57 12.02 -8.67 -4.12
CA TYR A 57 12.38 -10.07 -4.27
C TYR A 57 13.65 -10.20 -5.11
N ARG A 58 14.62 -10.95 -4.54
CA ARG A 58 15.91 -11.29 -5.13
C ARG A 58 15.75 -12.16 -6.38
N VAL A 59 16.60 -11.90 -7.37
CA VAL A 59 16.73 -12.65 -8.63
C VAL A 59 16.90 -14.14 -8.34
N ALA A 60 16.03 -14.97 -8.92
CA ALA A 60 16.27 -16.42 -8.99
C ALA A 60 17.41 -16.66 -9.98
N GLY A 61 18.49 -17.27 -9.50
CA GLY A 61 19.72 -17.51 -10.24
C GLY A 61 19.51 -18.19 -11.59
N ILE A 62 20.31 -17.73 -12.55
CA ILE A 62 20.49 -18.30 -13.89
C ILE A 62 21.03 -19.72 -13.74
N ASN A 63 20.45 -20.66 -14.47
CA ASN A 63 21.13 -21.89 -14.89
C ASN A 63 20.83 -22.09 -16.37
#